data_AF-A0A1B7LIG5-F1
#
_entry.id   AF-A0A1B7LIG5-F1
#
_cell.length_a   1.000
_cell.length_b   1.000
_cell.length_c   1.000
_cell.angle_alpha   90.00
_cell.angle_beta   90.00
_cell.angle_gamma   90.00
#
_symmetry.space_group_name_H-M   'P 1'
#
loop_
_entity.id
_entity.type
_entity.pdbx_description
1 polymer ?
#
loop_
_entity_poly.entity_id
_entity_poly.type
_entity_poly.pdbx_seq_one_letter_code
_entity_poly.pdbx_strand_id
1 'polypeptide(L)'
;MHHEVNPFLQHAVRHGQMAISASNRAVATAGGLVQVCDEIVFNINNGNMQGALTSAQNAKNMAVQIADATQYLNQAINERMNMASYVLGRIQEHINEMAGALQGIRGTEFIPAGQGYQGMQAPYQA
;
A
#
# COMPACT_ATOMS: atom_id res chain seq x y z
N MET A 1 -30.98 1.36 -3.11
CA MET A 1 -29.83 1.98 -2.40
C MET A 1 -28.57 1.55 -3.13
N HIS A 2 -27.95 2.47 -3.87
CA HIS A 2 -26.78 2.20 -4.71
C HIS A 2 -25.58 1.85 -3.81
N HIS A 3 -24.99 0.67 -4.04
CA HIS A 3 -23.70 0.29 -3.48
C HIS A 3 -22.60 1.10 -4.16
N GLU A 4 -22.38 2.34 -3.73
CA GLU A 4 -21.17 3.08 -4.07
C GLU A 4 -20.01 2.49 -3.27
N VAL A 5 -19.38 1.47 -3.85
CA VAL A 5 -18.13 0.94 -3.30
C VAL A 5 -17.07 2.04 -3.42
N ASN A 6 -16.39 2.32 -2.32
CA ASN A 6 -15.33 3.32 -2.26
C ASN A 6 -14.35 3.14 -3.45
N PRO A 7 -14.16 4.17 -4.30
CA PRO A 7 -13.35 4.07 -5.51
C PRO A 7 -11.89 3.70 -5.21
N PHE A 8 -11.36 4.06 -4.04
CA PHE A 8 -10.03 3.65 -3.61
C PHE A 8 -9.96 2.14 -3.33
N LEU A 9 -11.01 1.55 -2.76
CA LEU A 9 -11.08 0.11 -2.53
C LEU A 9 -11.22 -0.65 -3.85
N GLN A 10 -12.07 -0.18 -4.78
CA GLN A 10 -12.17 -0.78 -6.11
C GLN A 10 -10.84 -0.73 -6.87
N HIS A 11 -10.18 0.44 -6.86
CA HIS A 11 -8.87 0.64 -7.46
C HIS A 11 -7.82 -0.27 -6.81
N ALA A 12 -7.83 -0.39 -5.48
CA ALA A 12 -6.92 -1.26 -4.75
C ALA A 12 -7.10 -2.74 -5.10
N VAL A 13 -8.33 -3.23 -5.13
CA VAL A 13 -8.62 -4.63 -5.48
C VAL A 13 -8.19 -4.93 -6.92
N ARG A 14 -8.50 -4.05 -7.88
CA ARG A 14 -8.13 -4.24 -9.28
C ARG A 14 -6.62 -4.30 -9.47
N HIS A 15 -5.87 -3.35 -8.89
CA HIS A 15 -4.41 -3.33 -8.98
C HIS A 15 -3.79 -4.53 -8.24
N GLY A 16 -4.36 -4.97 -7.13
CA GLY A 16 -3.94 -6.19 -6.43
C GLY A 16 -4.10 -7.45 -7.28
N GLN A 17 -5.24 -7.62 -7.95
CA GLN A 17 -5.49 -8.74 -8.86
C GLN A 17 -4.53 -8.74 -10.06
N MET A 18 -4.24 -7.57 -10.63
CA MET A 18 -3.25 -7.44 -11.71
C MET A 18 -1.85 -7.83 -11.24
N ALA A 19 -1.43 -7.39 -10.04
CA ALA A 19 -0.15 -7.76 -9.44
C ALA A 19 -0.04 -9.28 -9.20
N ILE A 20 -1.08 -9.91 -8.64
CA ILE A 20 -1.11 -11.37 -8.43
C ILE A 20 -1.00 -12.11 -9.77
N SER A 21 -1.76 -11.67 -10.78
CA SER A 21 -1.71 -12.27 -12.12
C SER A 21 -0.32 -12.14 -12.76
N ALA A 22 0.31 -10.96 -12.64
CA ALA A 22 1.67 -10.73 -13.12
C ALA A 22 2.69 -11.61 -12.39
N SER A 23 2.56 -11.75 -11.07
CA SER A 23 3.42 -12.61 -10.26
C SER A 23 3.29 -14.08 -10.65
N ASN A 24 2.07 -14.60 -10.75
CA ASN A 24 1.83 -15.99 -11.15
C ASN A 24 2.38 -16.29 -12.55
N ARG A 25 2.23 -15.34 -13.48
CA ARG A 25 2.82 -15.45 -14.82
C ARG A 25 4.34 -15.49 -14.76
N ALA A 26 4.97 -14.59 -13.99
CA ALA A 26 6.41 -14.56 -13.84
C ALA A 26 6.97 -15.87 -13.27
N VAL A 27 6.30 -16.45 -12.27
CA VAL A 27 6.67 -17.75 -11.67
C VAL A 27 6.56 -18.88 -12.71
N ALA A 28 5.47 -18.93 -13.46
CA ALA A 28 5.31 -19.93 -14.52
C ALA A 28 6.38 -19.80 -15.61
N THR A 29 6.67 -18.58 -16.06
CA THR A 29 7.73 -18.31 -17.04
C THR A 29 9.12 -18.66 -16.48
N ALA A 30 9.40 -18.38 -15.20
CA ALA A 30 10.65 -18.75 -14.56
C ALA A 30 10.86 -20.27 -14.50
N GLY A 31 9.80 -21.04 -14.24
CA GLY A 31 9.85 -22.49 -14.32
C GLY A 31 10.18 -23.01 -15.72
N GLY A 32 9.54 -22.44 -16.75
CA GLY A 32 9.83 -22.80 -18.14
C GLY A 32 11.23 -22.36 -18.61
N LEU A 33 11.79 -21.27 -18.07
CA LEU A 33 13.12 -20.80 -18.42
C LEU A 33 14.20 -21.84 -18.07
N VAL A 34 14.08 -22.50 -16.92
CA VAL A 34 15.00 -23.58 -16.51
C VAL A 34 14.99 -24.71 -17.55
N GLN A 35 13.80 -25.14 -17.97
CA GLN A 35 13.66 -26.18 -19.00
C GLN A 35 14.28 -25.77 -20.34
N VAL A 36 14.09 -24.51 -20.78
CA VAL A 36 14.71 -24.03 -22.02
C VAL A 36 16.25 -23.98 -21.90
N CYS A 37 16.78 -23.65 -20.72
CA CYS A 37 18.22 -23.73 -20.47
C CYS A 37 18.74 -25.17 -20.58
N ASP A 38 18.00 -26.16 -20.08
CA ASP A 38 18.35 -27.57 -20.25
C ASP A 38 18.33 -27.98 -21.73
N GLU A 39 17.37 -27.49 -22.50
CA GLU A 39 17.32 -27.70 -23.97
C GLU A 39 18.52 -27.08 -24.70
N ILE A 40 19.01 -25.92 -24.26
CA ILE A 40 20.23 -25.32 -24.83
C ILE A 40 21.41 -26.26 -24.62
N VAL A 41 21.63 -26.72 -23.38
CA VAL A 41 22.73 -27.63 -23.04
C VAL A 41 22.59 -28.95 -23.81
N PHE A 42 21.38 -29.50 -23.89
CA PHE A 42 21.10 -30.70 -24.67
C PHE A 42 21.45 -30.50 -26.16
N ASN A 43 21.01 -29.41 -26.79
CA ASN A 43 21.29 -29.14 -28.19
C ASN A 43 22.79 -28.96 -28.46
N ILE A 44 23.51 -28.26 -27.58
CA ILE A 44 24.97 -28.09 -27.67
C ILE A 44 25.68 -29.46 -27.60
N ASN A 45 25.30 -30.29 -26.62
CA ASN A 45 25.91 -31.61 -26.43
C ASN A 45 25.68 -32.58 -27.60
N ASN A 46 24.60 -32.38 -28.36
CA ASN A 46 24.30 -33.16 -29.56
C ASN A 46 24.85 -32.54 -30.86
N GLY A 47 25.64 -31.46 -30.77
CA GLY A 47 26.17 -30.75 -31.94
C GLY A 47 25.13 -29.96 -32.74
N ASN A 48 23.90 -29.82 -32.22
CA ASN A 48 22.82 -29.07 -32.85
C ASN A 48 22.89 -27.58 -32.48
N MET A 49 23.87 -26.87 -33.04
CA MET A 49 24.11 -25.46 -32.73
C MET A 49 22.95 -24.54 -33.14
N GLN A 50 22.23 -24.86 -34.22
CA GLN A 50 21.07 -24.08 -34.65
C GLN A 50 19.90 -24.22 -33.68
N GLY A 51 19.64 -25.44 -33.18
CA GLY A 51 18.65 -25.69 -32.13
C GLY A 51 19.02 -24.97 -30.83
N ALA A 52 20.30 -25.01 -30.44
CA ALA A 52 20.80 -24.30 -29.27
C ALA A 52 20.59 -22.78 -29.39
N LEU A 53 20.84 -22.19 -30.57
CA LEU A 53 20.58 -20.77 -30.82
C LEU A 53 19.09 -20.43 -30.68
N THR A 54 18.20 -21.25 -31.24
CA THR A 54 16.75 -21.05 -31.11
C THR A 54 16.29 -21.13 -29.66
N SER A 55 16.74 -22.14 -28.90
CA SER A 55 16.44 -22.24 -27.47
C SER A 55 17.02 -21.05 -26.68
N ALA A 56 18.22 -20.56 -27.01
CA ALA A 56 18.81 -19.38 -26.36
C ALA A 56 18.02 -18.09 -26.63
N GLN A 57 17.50 -17.92 -27.85
CA GLN A 57 16.59 -16.81 -28.17
C GLN A 57 15.29 -16.91 -27.39
N ASN A 58 14.73 -18.11 -27.24
CA ASN A 58 13.53 -18.34 -26.43
C ASN A 58 13.79 -17.99 -24.94
N ALA A 59 14.89 -18.49 -24.37
CA ALA A 59 15.30 -18.17 -23.01
C ALA A 59 15.43 -16.66 -22.78
N LYS A 60 16.04 -15.92 -23.73
CA LYS A 60 16.12 -14.46 -23.67
C LYS A 60 14.74 -13.81 -23.62
N ASN A 61 13.81 -14.23 -24.48
CA ASN A 61 12.46 -13.67 -24.52
C ASN A 61 11.70 -13.93 -23.21
N MET A 62 11.87 -15.13 -22.63
CA MET A 62 11.29 -15.46 -21.32
C MET A 62 11.90 -14.62 -20.20
N ALA A 63 13.21 -14.41 -20.20
CA ALA A 63 13.89 -13.55 -19.23
C ALA A 63 13.40 -12.09 -19.30
N VAL A 64 13.15 -11.55 -20.50
CA VAL A 64 12.55 -10.21 -20.67
C VAL A 64 11.15 -10.16 -20.05
N GLN A 65 10.30 -11.17 -20.29
CA GLN A 65 8.96 -11.21 -19.69
C GLN A 65 9.00 -11.25 -18.16
N ILE A 66 9.95 -11.97 -17.56
CA ILE A 66 10.16 -12.00 -16.11
C ILE A 66 10.59 -10.62 -15.59
N ALA A 67 11.51 -9.96 -16.30
CA ALA A 67 11.97 -8.62 -15.93
C ALA A 67 10.83 -7.60 -15.95
N ASP A 68 10.01 -7.60 -17.00
CA ASP A 68 8.85 -6.70 -17.14
C ASP A 68 7.84 -6.92 -16.01
N ALA A 69 7.51 -8.18 -15.71
CA ALA A 69 6.60 -8.51 -14.62
C ALA A 69 7.16 -8.07 -13.25
N THR A 70 8.47 -8.22 -13.04
CA THR A 70 9.14 -7.78 -11.80
C THR A 70 9.12 -6.27 -11.65
N GLN A 71 9.36 -5.52 -12.72
CA GLN A 71 9.26 -4.05 -12.71
C GLN A 71 7.85 -3.60 -12.37
N TYR A 72 6.84 -4.21 -12.99
CA TYR A 72 5.43 -3.91 -12.67
C TYR A 72 5.11 -4.18 -11.19
N LEU A 73 5.57 -5.32 -10.65
CA LEU A 73 5.39 -5.64 -9.24
C LEU A 73 6.02 -4.61 -8.31
N ASN A 74 7.25 -4.18 -8.60
CA ASN A 74 7.92 -3.14 -7.83
C ASN A 74 7.15 -1.81 -7.85
N GLN A 75 6.63 -1.41 -9.02
CA GLN A 75 5.80 -0.21 -9.14
C GLN A 75 4.52 -0.32 -8.29
N ALA A 76 3.81 -1.46 -8.37
CA ALA A 76 2.59 -1.69 -7.61
C ALA A 76 2.85 -1.71 -6.09
N ILE A 77 3.97 -2.30 -5.64
CA ILE A 77 4.35 -2.31 -4.22
C ILE A 77 4.66 -0.89 -3.74
N ASN A 78 5.40 -0.10 -4.50
CA ASN A 78 5.70 1.30 -4.17
C ASN A 78 4.44 2.15 -4.06
N GLU A 79 3.49 1.98 -4.99
CA GLU A 79 2.18 2.64 -4.92
C GLU A 79 1.44 2.28 -3.62
N ARG A 80 1.44 1.00 -3.24
CA ARG A 80 0.82 0.53 -1.99
C ARG A 80 1.47 1.12 -0.75
N MET A 81 2.79 1.21 -0.71
CA MET A 81 3.51 1.84 0.40
C MET A 81 3.13 3.32 0.54
N ASN A 82 3.04 4.04 -0.59
CA ASN A 82 2.61 5.44 -0.59
C ASN A 82 1.17 5.61 -0.09
N MET A 83 0.24 4.77 -0.56
CA MET A 83 -1.14 4.78 -0.09
C MET A 83 -1.23 4.47 1.42
N ALA A 84 -0.50 3.46 1.90
CA ALA A 84 -0.46 3.11 3.31
C ALA A 84 0.08 4.27 4.17
N SER A 85 1.13 4.94 3.68
CA SER A 85 1.74 6.10 4.35
C SER A 85 0.76 7.28 4.43
N TYR A 86 0.03 7.54 3.34
CA TYR A 86 -1.02 8.57 3.31
C TYR A 86 -2.14 8.28 4.33
N VAL A 87 -2.66 7.05 4.36
CA VAL A 87 -3.71 6.64 5.30
C VAL A 87 -3.22 6.76 6.75
N LEU A 88 -1.99 6.32 7.02
CA LEU A 88 -1.40 6.45 8.35
C LEU A 88 -1.27 7.92 8.78
N GLY A 89 -0.83 8.80 7.87
CA GLY A 89 -0.75 10.23 8.13
C GLY A 89 -2.11 10.85 8.49
N ARG A 90 -3.17 10.48 7.76
CA ARG A 90 -4.55 10.92 8.06
C ARG A 90 -5.05 10.43 9.41
N ILE A 91 -4.76 9.18 9.77
CA ILE A 91 -5.12 8.63 11.08
C ILE A 91 -4.39 9.40 12.19
N GLN A 92 -3.10 9.68 12.03
CA GLN A 92 -2.33 10.46 13.00
C GLN A 92 -2.84 11.89 13.16
N GLU A 93 -3.21 12.55 12.05
CA GLU A 93 -3.85 13.86 12.06
C GLU A 93 -5.13 13.84 12.90
N HIS A 94 -6.04 12.89 12.64
CA HIS A 94 -7.28 12.76 13.42
C HIS A 94 -7.05 12.42 14.89
N ILE A 95 -6.05 11.59 15.22
CA ILE A 95 -5.69 11.31 16.61
C ILE A 95 -5.24 12.60 17.32
N ASN A 96 -4.42 13.42 16.67
CA ASN A 96 -3.94 14.68 17.23
C ASN A 96 -5.09 15.69 17.42
N GLU A 97 -6.00 15.79 16.45
CA GLU A 97 -7.20 16.63 16.55
C GLU A 97 -8.10 16.21 17.72
N MET A 98 -8.36 14.90 17.86
CA MET A 98 -9.14 14.37 18.99
C MET A 98 -8.45 14.62 20.33
N ALA A 99 -7.13 14.43 20.41
CA ALA A 99 -6.35 14.71 21.61
C ALA A 99 -6.43 16.19 22.01
N GLY A 100 -6.32 17.10 21.03
CA GLY A 100 -6.50 18.54 21.24
C GLY A 100 -7.90 18.91 21.70
N ALA A 101 -8.94 18.34 21.07
CA ALA A 101 -10.34 18.56 21.45
C ALA A 101 -10.62 18.09 22.89
N LEU A 102 -10.11 16.91 23.27
CA LEU A 102 -10.24 16.38 24.63
C LEU A 102 -9.54 17.26 25.68
N GLN A 103 -8.38 17.83 25.36
CA GLN A 103 -7.71 18.80 26.23
C GLN A 103 -8.50 20.11 26.34
N GLY A 104 -9.07 20.60 25.24
CA GLY A 104 -9.95 21.76 25.23
C GLY A 104 -11.18 21.60 26.12
N ILE A 105 -11.82 20.42 26.07
CA ILE A 105 -12.99 20.09 26.92
C ILE A 105 -12.61 20.08 28.41
N ARG A 106 -11.45 19.49 28.77
CA ARG A 106 -10.97 19.51 30.17
C ARG A 106 -10.59 20.92 30.65
N GLY A 107 -10.14 21.79 29.74
CA GLY A 107 -9.85 23.20 30.04
C GLY A 107 -11.11 24.02 30.34
N THR A 108 -12.25 23.67 29.75
CA THR A 108 -13.55 24.33 29.98
C THR A 108 -14.28 23.87 31.25
N GLU A 109 -13.93 22.71 31.83
CA GLU A 109 -14.50 22.25 33.10
C GLU A 109 -13.88 22.91 34.35
N PHE A 110 -12.84 23.75 34.17
CA PHE A 110 -12.24 24.52 35.27
C PHE A 110 -12.80 25.95 35.34
N ILE A 111 -14.13 26.07 35.47
CA ILE A 111 -14.73 27.25 36.09
C ILE A 111 -14.74 26.96 37.59
N PRO A 112 -14.02 27.72 38.44
CA PRO A 112 -14.11 27.53 39.88
C PRO A 112 -15.56 27.76 40.30
N ALA A 113 -16.26 26.69 40.70
CA ALA A 113 -17.47 26.77 41.48
C ALA A 113 -17.10 27.39 42.83
N GLY A 114 -17.03 28.71 42.87
CA GLY A 114 -16.41 29.42 43.99
C GLY A 114 -16.65 30.93 43.99
N GLN A 115 -17.78 31.41 43.46
CA GLN A 115 -18.36 32.69 43.88
C GLN A 115 -19.82 32.45 44.21
N GLY A 116 -20.01 31.71 45.30
CA GLY A 116 -21.27 31.72 46.03
C GLY A 116 -21.49 33.09 46.63
N TYR A 117 -22.72 33.59 46.47
CA TYR A 117 -23.46 34.39 47.44
C TYR A 117 -22.65 34.86 48.67
N GLN A 118 -22.25 36.13 48.68
CA GLN A 118 -21.94 36.83 49.92
C GLN A 118 -22.51 38.26 49.90
N GLY A 119 -23.51 38.47 50.75
CA GLY A 119 -23.60 39.71 51.53
C GLY A 119 -24.37 40.86 50.90
N MET A 120 -25.69 40.73 50.88
CA MET A 120 -26.56 41.86 51.20
C MET A 120 -26.19 42.35 52.60
N GLN A 121 -25.49 43.47 52.73
CA GLN A 121 -25.41 44.22 54.00
C GLN A 121 -25.09 45.70 53.71
N ALA A 122 -26.14 46.53 53.78
CA ALA A 122 -26.01 47.97 54.00
C ALA A 122 -25.48 48.22 55.42
N PRO A 123 -24.76 49.33 55.65
CA PRO A 123 -25.23 50.20 56.72
C PRO A 123 -25.07 51.72 56.48
N TYR A 124 -26.16 52.41 56.85
CA TYR A 124 -26.27 53.66 57.62
C TYR A 124 -25.48 54.93 57.27
N GLN A 125 -26.27 56.00 57.13
CA GLN A 125 -25.93 57.42 57.15
C GLN A 125 -25.26 57.85 58.47
N ALA A 126 -24.39 58.86 58.36
CA ALA A 126 -24.35 60.03 59.24
C ALA A 126 -23.95 61.26 58.41
#